data_AF-A0A434AG08-F1
#
_entry.id   AF-A0A434AG08-F1
#
_cell.length_a   1.000
_cell.length_b   1.000
_cell.length_c   1.000
_cell.angle_alpha   90.00
_cell.angle_beta   90.00
_cell.angle_gamma   90.00
#
_symmetry.space_group_name_H-M   'P 1'
#
loop_
_entity.id
_entity.type
_entity.pdbx_description
1 polymer ?
#
loop_
_entity_poly.entity_id
_entity_poly.type
_entity_poly.pdbx_seq_one_letter_code
_entity_poly.pdbx_strand_id
1 'polypeptide(L)'
;MKKETQKLPSDLISDIKTRLKTLSGQINGIVNMLDEGKDPEQINIQFKSIDKGVQKAHYLLLDEVYRKALAIGIVKAVDSCPGNCGNEEKIEYLKKEFPNLELSELAGKLKEIQTIENRLKNYNEKKV
;
A
#
# COMPACT_ATOMS: atom_id res chain seq x y z
N MET A 1 -7.43 9.86 23.33
CA MET A 1 -6.84 10.36 22.06
C MET A 1 -7.18 9.37 20.96
N LYS A 2 -7.96 9.76 19.95
CA LYS A 2 -8.25 8.90 18.79
C LYS A 2 -6.93 8.73 18.02
N LYS A 3 -6.40 7.50 17.93
CA LYS A 3 -5.31 7.19 17.00
C LYS A 3 -5.85 7.45 15.59
N GLU A 4 -5.47 8.57 14.98
CA GLU A 4 -5.68 8.75 13.55
C GLU A 4 -4.90 7.64 12.85
N THR A 5 -5.63 6.61 12.43
CA THR A 5 -5.05 5.50 11.68
C THR A 5 -4.76 6.08 10.31
N GLN A 6 -3.49 6.31 10.03
CA GLN A 6 -3.06 6.89 8.78
C GLN A 6 -3.48 5.97 7.63
N LYS A 7 -4.47 6.42 6.86
CA LYS A 7 -5.06 5.66 5.77
C LYS A 7 -4.30 5.97 4.48
N LEU A 8 -4.06 4.94 3.68
CA LEU A 8 -3.69 5.11 2.28
C LEU A 8 -4.72 6.02 1.59
N PRO A 9 -4.29 6.88 0.65
CA PRO A 9 -5.20 7.74 -0.09
C PRO A 9 -6.37 6.94 -0.71
N SER A 10 -7.60 7.42 -0.51
CA SER A 10 -8.81 6.68 -0.88
C SER A 10 -8.94 6.46 -2.38
N ASP A 11 -8.46 7.42 -3.16
CA ASP A 11 -8.32 7.38 -4.61
C ASP A 11 -7.39 6.23 -5.02
N LEU A 12 -6.21 6.12 -4.42
CA LEU A 12 -5.23 5.07 -4.76
C LEU A 12 -5.72 3.66 -4.43
N ILE A 13 -6.50 3.47 -3.35
CA ILE A 13 -6.99 2.14 -2.97
C ILE A 13 -8.28 1.72 -3.68
N SER A 14 -8.96 2.63 -4.37
CA SER A 14 -10.27 2.37 -4.97
C SER A 14 -10.19 1.30 -6.08
N ASP A 15 -9.21 1.42 -6.96
CA ASP A 15 -8.96 0.49 -8.06
C ASP A 15 -8.57 -0.90 -7.56
N ILE A 16 -7.71 -0.98 -6.53
CA ILE A 16 -7.32 -2.25 -5.91
C ILE A 16 -8.56 -2.94 -5.31
N LYS A 17 -9.41 -2.20 -4.59
CA LYS A 17 -10.65 -2.76 -4.03
C LYS A 17 -11.56 -3.32 -5.11
N THR A 18 -11.72 -2.62 -6.23
CA THR A 18 -12.53 -3.08 -7.36
C THR A 18 -11.99 -4.38 -7.93
N ARG A 19 -10.67 -4.47 -8.16
CA ARG A 19 -10.02 -5.70 -8.64
C ARG A 19 -10.20 -6.88 -7.68
N LEU A 20 -10.03 -6.65 -6.38
CA LEU A 20 -10.22 -7.68 -5.35
C LEU A 20 -11.68 -8.17 -5.30
N LYS A 21 -12.67 -7.28 -5.49
CA LYS A 21 -14.08 -7.69 -5.59
C LYS A 21 -14.33 -8.57 -6.81
N THR A 22 -13.75 -8.24 -7.96
CA THR A 22 -13.81 -9.09 -9.16
C THR A 22 -13.21 -10.47 -8.89
N LEU A 23 -12.03 -10.53 -8.27
CA LEU A 23 -11.38 -11.79 -7.89
C LEU A 23 -12.23 -12.60 -6.92
N SER A 24 -12.88 -11.96 -5.94
CA SER A 24 -13.82 -12.64 -5.04
C SER A 24 -14.98 -13.29 -5.78
N GLY A 25 -15.52 -12.62 -6.82
CA GLY A 25 -16.53 -13.20 -7.69
C GLY A 25 -16.01 -14.41 -8.47
N GLN A 26 -14.78 -14.35 -8.97
CA GLN A 26 -14.14 -15.47 -9.66
C GLN A 26 -13.89 -16.67 -8.74
N ILE A 27 -13.45 -16.42 -7.49
CA ILE A 27 -13.28 -17.48 -6.48
C ILE A 27 -14.63 -18.16 -6.21
N ASN A 28 -15.70 -17.40 -6.02
CA ASN A 28 -17.04 -17.97 -5.86
C ASN A 28 -17.48 -18.76 -7.09
N GLY A 29 -17.12 -18.30 -8.30
CA GLY A 29 -17.33 -19.05 -9.53
C GLY A 29 -16.70 -20.44 -9.49
N ILE A 30 -15.45 -20.54 -9.01
CA ILE A 30 -14.77 -21.84 -8.85
C ILE A 30 -15.47 -22.74 -7.82
N VAL A 31 -15.90 -22.19 -6.69
CA VAL A 31 -16.67 -22.95 -5.68
C VAL A 31 -17.89 -23.59 -6.34
N ASN A 32 -18.67 -22.82 -7.09
CA ASN A 32 -19.83 -23.35 -7.81
C ASN A 32 -19.45 -24.40 -8.87
N MET A 33 -18.33 -24.21 -9.58
CA MET A 33 -17.86 -25.19 -10.56
C MET A 33 -17.51 -26.53 -9.91
N LEU A 34 -16.97 -26.52 -8.69
CA LEU A 34 -16.69 -27.72 -7.92
C LEU A 34 -18.00 -28.38 -7.45
N ASP A 35 -18.94 -27.59 -6.93
CA ASP A 35 -20.24 -28.10 -6.47
C ASP A 35 -21.06 -28.73 -7.61
N GLU A 36 -20.95 -28.17 -8.83
CA GLU A 36 -21.64 -28.66 -10.03
C GLU A 36 -20.89 -29.80 -10.74
N GLY A 37 -19.69 -30.18 -10.27
CA GLY A 37 -18.87 -31.22 -10.91
C GLY A 37 -18.44 -30.88 -12.34
N LYS A 38 -18.05 -29.62 -12.59
CA LYS A 38 -17.56 -29.16 -13.91
C LYS A 38 -16.27 -29.85 -14.33
N ASP A 39 -15.98 -29.74 -15.62
CA ASP A 39 -14.75 -30.25 -16.22
C ASP A 39 -13.48 -29.75 -15.49
N PRO A 40 -12.55 -30.64 -15.11
CA PRO A 40 -11.33 -30.28 -14.40
C PRO A 40 -10.44 -29.27 -15.13
N GLU A 41 -10.37 -29.30 -16.47
CA GLU A 41 -9.54 -28.36 -17.22
C GLU A 41 -10.15 -26.95 -17.20
N GLN A 42 -11.48 -26.84 -17.25
CA GLN A 42 -12.16 -25.55 -17.04
C GLN A 42 -11.87 -24.98 -15.65
N ILE A 43 -11.91 -25.80 -14.60
CA ILE A 43 -11.58 -25.39 -13.23
C ILE A 43 -10.12 -24.91 -13.15
N ASN A 44 -9.19 -25.65 -13.75
CA ASN A 44 -7.76 -25.30 -13.82
C ASN A 44 -7.53 -23.95 -14.51
N ILE A 45 -8.22 -23.68 -15.62
CA ILE A 45 -8.14 -22.39 -16.33
C ILE A 45 -8.61 -21.24 -15.43
N GLN A 46 -9.72 -21.41 -14.72
CA GLN A 46 -10.22 -20.36 -13.80
C GLN A 46 -9.24 -20.11 -12.65
N PHE A 47 -8.68 -21.16 -12.04
CA PHE A 47 -7.66 -21.02 -11.00
C PHE A 47 -6.44 -20.23 -11.50
N LYS A 48 -5.92 -20.55 -12.69
CA LYS A 48 -4.79 -19.82 -13.30
C LYS A 48 -5.11 -18.35 -13.55
N SER A 49 -6.35 -18.03 -13.94
CA SER A 49 -6.81 -16.65 -14.11
C SER A 49 -6.79 -15.89 -12.79
N ILE A 50 -7.27 -16.51 -11.71
CA ILE A 50 -7.30 -15.90 -10.38
C ILE A 50 -5.88 -15.68 -9.86
N ASP A 51 -4.99 -16.68 -9.96
CA ASP A 51 -3.60 -16.54 -9.53
C ASP A 51 -2.91 -15.33 -10.18
N LYS A 52 -2.98 -15.23 -11.51
CA LYS A 52 -2.45 -14.07 -12.25
C LYS A 52 -3.09 -12.75 -11.81
N GLY A 53 -4.39 -12.77 -11.56
CA GLY A 53 -5.13 -11.59 -11.11
C GLY A 53 -4.70 -11.13 -9.71
N VAL A 54 -4.48 -12.06 -8.78
CA VAL A 54 -3.98 -11.78 -7.43
C VAL A 54 -2.54 -11.24 -7.49
N GLN A 55 -1.66 -11.88 -8.25
CA GLN A 55 -0.29 -11.42 -8.45
C GLN A 55 -0.26 -9.99 -9.01
N LYS A 56 -1.10 -9.69 -10.01
CA LYS A 56 -1.19 -8.34 -10.57
C LYS A 56 -1.74 -7.33 -9.56
N ALA A 57 -2.79 -7.68 -8.81
CA ALA A 57 -3.35 -6.80 -7.78
C ALA A 57 -2.32 -6.49 -6.68
N HIS A 58 -1.52 -7.49 -6.27
CA HIS A 58 -0.44 -7.31 -5.31
C HIS A 58 0.67 -6.39 -5.84
N TYR A 59 1.11 -6.60 -7.09
CA TYR A 59 2.09 -5.71 -7.73
C TYR A 59 1.60 -4.26 -7.75
N LEU A 60 0.35 -4.02 -8.19
CA LEU A 60 -0.22 -2.67 -8.25
C LEU A 60 -0.34 -2.03 -6.85
N LEU A 61 -0.68 -2.82 -5.82
CA LEU A 61 -0.71 -2.33 -4.45
C LEU A 61 0.66 -1.83 -3.99
N LEU A 62 1.73 -2.57 -4.28
CA LEU A 62 3.08 -2.14 -3.93
C LEU A 62 3.49 -0.91 -4.76
N ASP A 63 3.43 -1.01 -6.09
CA ASP A 63 4.03 -0.01 -6.96
C ASP A 63 3.17 1.25 -7.14
N GLU A 64 1.87 1.11 -7.38
CA GLU A 64 1.02 2.26 -7.67
C GLU A 64 0.42 2.90 -6.42
N VAL A 65 0.23 2.13 -5.35
CA VAL A 65 -0.36 2.63 -4.10
C VAL A 65 0.72 2.95 -3.08
N TYR A 66 1.55 1.98 -2.69
CA TYR A 66 2.51 2.19 -1.60
C TYR A 66 3.64 3.13 -2.02
N ARG A 67 4.21 2.97 -3.23
CA ARG A 67 5.28 3.87 -3.71
C ARG A 67 4.79 5.33 -3.77
N LYS A 68 3.58 5.58 -4.29
CA LYS A 68 3.00 6.93 -4.35
C LYS A 68 2.67 7.48 -2.96
N ALA A 69 2.08 6.67 -2.09
CA ALA A 69 1.79 7.08 -0.71
C ALA A 69 3.08 7.40 0.06
N LEU A 70 4.15 6.64 -0.16
CA LEU A 70 5.47 6.90 0.41
C LEU A 70 6.05 8.22 -0.10
N ALA A 71 5.96 8.50 -1.41
CA ALA A 71 6.40 9.78 -1.96
C ALA A 71 5.69 10.97 -1.30
N ILE A 72 4.36 10.89 -1.17
CA ILE A 72 3.54 11.91 -0.51
C ILE A 72 3.98 12.09 0.95
N GLY A 73 4.22 10.99 1.67
CA GLY A 73 4.66 11.02 3.06
C GLY A 73 6.05 11.65 3.22
N ILE A 74 6.99 11.35 2.32
CA ILE A 74 8.33 11.94 2.33
C ILE A 74 8.25 13.44 2.13
N VAL A 75 7.51 13.92 1.13
CA VAL A 75 7.32 15.36 0.87
C VAL A 75 6.74 16.05 2.10
N LYS A 76 5.68 15.51 2.68
CA LYS A 76 5.08 16.07 3.90
C LYS A 76 6.04 16.11 5.09
N ALA A 77 6.85 15.07 5.28
CA ALA A 77 7.82 15.02 6.35
C ALA A 77 8.93 16.06 6.17
N VAL A 78 9.41 16.24 4.93
CA VAL A 78 10.37 17.30 4.57
C VAL A 78 9.78 18.68 4.86
N ASP A 79 8.57 18.96 4.37
CA ASP A 79 7.91 20.25 4.54
C ASP A 79 7.61 20.57 6.02
N SER A 80 7.38 19.54 6.84
CA SER A 80 7.02 19.69 8.25
C SER A 80 8.21 19.71 9.20
N CYS A 81 9.43 19.40 8.75
CA CYS A 81 10.62 19.36 9.59
C CYS A 81 11.42 20.67 9.49
N PRO A 82 11.50 21.48 10.56
CA PRO A 82 12.25 22.75 10.56
C PRO A 82 13.79 22.59 10.66
N GLY A 83 14.34 21.38 10.49
CA GLY A 83 15.77 21.09 10.63
C GLY A 83 16.27 20.78 12.05
N ASN A 84 15.38 20.74 13.05
CA ASN A 84 15.65 20.26 14.41
C ASN A 84 14.48 19.44 15.01
N CYS A 85 13.82 18.67 14.15
CA CYS A 85 12.74 17.75 14.44
C CYS A 85 13.19 16.36 14.92
N GLY A 86 14.49 16.06 14.96
CA GLY A 86 15.05 14.81 15.47
C GLY A 86 14.84 13.59 14.56
N ASN A 87 14.52 13.82 13.29
CA ASN A 87 14.36 12.79 12.25
C ASN A 87 14.99 13.20 10.90
N GLU A 88 15.86 14.22 10.89
CA GLU A 88 16.45 14.85 9.71
C GLU A 88 17.20 13.85 8.84
N GLU A 89 18.15 13.13 9.44
CA GLU A 89 18.96 12.13 8.74
C GLU A 89 18.09 11.06 8.09
N LYS A 90 17.01 10.67 8.77
CA LYS A 90 16.12 9.62 8.31
C LYS A 90 15.20 10.10 7.18
N ILE A 91 14.71 11.33 7.26
CA ILE A 91 13.93 11.95 6.18
C ILE A 91 14.81 12.12 4.94
N GLU A 92 16.04 12.61 5.09
CA GLU A 92 16.97 12.80 3.97
C GLU A 92 17.39 11.45 3.34
N TYR A 93 17.65 10.44 4.16
CA TYR A 93 17.92 9.09 3.69
C TYR A 93 16.74 8.53 2.86
N LEU A 94 15.51 8.62 3.39
CA LEU A 94 14.32 8.13 2.68
C LEU A 94 14.10 8.87 1.36
N LYS A 95 14.32 10.18 1.34
CA LYS A 95 14.22 11.01 0.13
C LYS A 95 15.24 10.59 -0.94
N LYS A 96 16.49 10.34 -0.54
CA LYS A 96 17.56 9.94 -1.46
C LYS A 96 17.35 8.53 -2.01
N GLU A 97 16.96 7.58 -1.15
CA GLU A 97 16.81 6.18 -1.53
C GLU A 97 15.48 5.87 -2.22
N PHE A 98 14.47 6.75 -2.11
CA PHE A 98 13.14 6.54 -2.68
C PHE A 98 13.12 6.00 -4.13
N PRO A 99 13.91 6.53 -5.08
CA PRO A 99 13.90 6.03 -6.46
C PRO A 99 14.39 4.58 -6.59
N ASN A 100 15.25 4.13 -5.67
CA ASN A 100 15.92 2.83 -5.71
C ASN A 100 15.23 1.77 -4.84
N LEU A 101 14.14 2.12 -4.14
CA LEU A 101 13.43 1.17 -3.28
C LEU A 101 12.80 0.03 -4.08
N GLU A 102 13.07 -1.19 -3.63
CA GLU A 102 12.46 -2.41 -4.15
C GLU A 102 11.03 -2.57 -3.63
N LEU A 103 10.20 -3.30 -4.38
CA LEU A 103 8.78 -3.50 -4.02
C LEU A 103 8.60 -4.13 -2.63
N SER A 104 9.51 -5.03 -2.24
CA SER A 104 9.51 -5.71 -0.94
C SER A 104 9.74 -4.76 0.23
N GLU A 105 10.37 -3.60 0.00
CA GLU A 105 10.73 -2.63 1.02
C GLU A 105 9.63 -1.61 1.28
N LEU A 106 8.75 -1.39 0.28
CA LEU A 106 7.78 -0.28 0.28
C LEU A 106 6.84 -0.30 1.48
N ALA A 107 6.32 -1.46 1.88
CA ALA A 107 5.42 -1.56 3.02
C ALA A 107 6.11 -1.15 4.35
N GLY A 108 7.38 -1.55 4.51
CA GLY A 108 8.20 -1.18 5.67
C GLY A 108 8.48 0.32 5.68
N LYS A 109 8.97 0.87 4.56
CA LYS A 109 9.29 2.29 4.43
C LYS A 109 8.07 3.19 4.58
N LEU A 110 6.92 2.76 4.08
CA LEU A 110 5.66 3.46 4.29
C LEU A 110 5.29 3.54 5.78
N LYS A 111 5.43 2.45 6.54
CA LYS A 111 5.19 2.47 7.98
C LYS A 111 6.19 3.38 8.72
N GLU A 112 7.44 3.40 8.28
CA GLU A 112 8.46 4.28 8.84
C GLU A 112 8.11 5.76 8.65
N ILE A 113 7.77 6.19 7.43
CA ILE A 113 7.46 7.60 7.16
C ILE A 113 6.19 8.06 7.89
N GLN A 114 5.17 7.20 7.97
CA GLN A 114 3.95 7.45 8.75
C GLN A 114 4.26 7.66 10.24
N THR A 115 5.23 6.92 10.78
CA THR A 115 5.66 7.09 12.17
C THR A 115 6.33 8.46 12.37
N ILE A 116 7.13 8.90 11.39
CA ILE A 116 7.79 10.21 11.41
C ILE A 116 6.74 11.33 11.32
N GLU A 117 5.80 11.25 10.39
CA GLU A 117 4.72 12.25 10.24
C GLU A 117 3.90 12.42 11.52
N ASN A 118 3.54 11.32 12.18
CA ASN A 118 2.83 11.38 13.46
C ASN A 118 3.65 12.05 14.57
N ARG A 119 4.97 11.82 14.60
CA ARG A 119 5.87 12.49 15.57
C ARG A 119 5.98 13.99 15.26
N LEU A 120 6.14 14.35 13.99
CA LEU A 120 6.23 15.74 13.54
C LEU A 120 4.95 16.52 13.85
N LYS A 121 3.78 15.92 13.62
CA LYS A 121 2.49 16.52 13.99
C LYS A 121 2.44 16.85 15.49
N ASN A 122 2.78 15.88 16.35
CA ASN A 122 2.83 16.11 17.80
C ASN A 122 3.89 17.14 18.22
N TYR A 123 5.03 17.21 17.52
CA TYR A 123 6.08 18.18 17.79
C TYR A 123 5.64 19.60 17.44
N ASN A 124 5.00 19.77 16.28
CA ASN A 124 4.50 21.06 15.82
C ASN A 124 3.30 21.54 16.66
N GLU A 125 2.41 20.65 17.08
CA GLU A 125 1.29 20.97 17.99
C GLU A 125 1.75 21.42 19.39
N LYS A 126 2.95 21.01 19.85
CA LYS A 126 3.52 21.43 21.14
C LYS A 126 4.31 22.74 21.07
N LYS A 127 4.64 23.21 19.86
CA LYS A 127 5.33 24.49 19.62
C LYS A 127 4.34 25.66 19.41
N VAL A 128 3.06 25.36 19.22
CA VAL A 128 1.94 26.33 19.17
C VAL A 128 1.39 26.50 20.58
#